data_AF-A0A4Q3GRJ2-F1
#
_entry.id   AF-A0A4Q3GRJ2-F1
#
_cell.length_a   1.000
_cell.length_b   1.000
_cell.length_c   1.000
_cell.angle_alpha   90.00
_cell.angle_beta   90.00
_cell.angle_gamma   90.00
#
_symmetry.space_group_name_H-M   'P 1'
#
loop_
_entity.id
_entity.type
_entity.pdbx_description
1 polymer ?
#
loop_
_entity_poly.entity_id
_entity_poly.type
_entity_poly.pdbx_seq_one_letter_code
_entity_poly.pdbx_strand_id
1 'polypeptide(L)'
;MFESYKTSIEKYCSEMGIDVPIGFERRAAGRFAAIDLDKSPPRLIAITWSKEAEVVSYLQTLESADRITILDFKDCCQMTFSGKTSLHRSTPLAG
;
A
#
# COMPACT_ATOMS: atom_id res chain seq x y z
N MET A 1 -1.27 -3.73 22.93
CA MET A 1 -0.05 -3.92 22.12
C MET A 1 -0.32 -3.22 20.81
N PHE A 2 0.42 -2.17 20.45
CA PHE A 2 0.23 -1.54 19.15
C PHE A 2 0.65 -2.56 18.10
N GLU A 3 -0.29 -3.02 17.28
CA GLU A 3 0.01 -3.91 16.17
C GLU A 3 0.98 -3.17 15.24
N SER A 4 2.06 -3.84 14.85
CA SER A 4 3.00 -3.22 13.92
C SER A 4 2.33 -3.09 12.55
N TYR A 5 2.62 -2.02 11.80
CA TYR A 5 2.08 -1.87 10.44
C TYR A 5 2.36 -3.10 9.57
N LYS A 6 3.49 -3.78 9.81
CA LYS A 6 3.84 -5.02 9.14
C LYS A 6 2.77 -6.09 9.34
N THR A 7 2.38 -6.36 10.59
CA THR A 7 1.36 -7.35 10.92
C THR A 7 0.03 -7.02 10.27
N SER A 8 -0.39 -5.75 10.29
CA SER A 8 -1.65 -5.33 9.68
C SER A 8 -1.61 -5.45 8.14
N ILE A 9 -0.48 -5.13 7.51
CA ILE A 9 -0.27 -5.32 6.06
C ILE A 9 -0.31 -6.82 5.71
N GLU A 10 0.41 -7.67 6.45
CA GLU A 10 0.43 -9.12 6.22
C GLU A 10 -0.95 -9.73 6.38
N LYS A 11 -1.68 -9.33 7.42
CA LYS A 11 -3.06 -9.77 7.67
C LYS A 11 -3.97 -9.38 6.50
N TYR A 12 -3.97 -8.10 6.11
CA TYR A 12 -4.77 -7.62 4.99
C TYR A 12 -4.43 -8.35 3.68
N CYS A 13 -3.14 -8.56 3.39
CA CYS A 13 -2.73 -9.29 2.20
C CYS A 13 -3.22 -10.73 2.22
N SER A 14 -3.14 -11.41 3.37
CA SER A 14 -3.63 -12.77 3.53
C SER A 14 -5.15 -12.87 3.36
N GLU A 15 -5.92 -11.92 3.91
CA GLU A 15 -7.39 -11.90 3.82
C GLU A 15 -7.88 -11.61 2.39
N MET A 16 -7.16 -10.76 1.66
CA MET A 16 -7.50 -10.33 0.31
C MET A 16 -6.88 -11.20 -0.80
N GLY A 17 -6.08 -12.21 -0.45
CA GLY A 17 -5.39 -13.07 -1.43
C GLY A 17 -4.31 -12.35 -2.23
N ILE A 18 -3.64 -11.36 -1.62
CA ILE A 18 -2.57 -10.56 -2.22
C ILE A 18 -1.22 -11.25 -1.96
N ASP A 19 -0.42 -11.41 -3.02
CA ASP A 19 0.94 -11.94 -2.93
C ASP A 19 1.88 -10.95 -2.22
N VAL A 20 2.53 -11.42 -1.16
CA VAL A 20 3.53 -10.66 -0.41
C VAL A 20 4.92 -11.03 -0.95
N PRO A 21 5.69 -10.06 -1.48
CA PRO A 21 6.99 -10.36 -2.07
C PRO A 21 7.98 -10.86 -1.02
N ILE A 22 8.77 -11.88 -1.41
CA ILE A 22 9.85 -12.43 -0.59
C ILE A 22 10.79 -11.30 -0.13
N GLY A 23 11.04 -11.25 1.18
CA GLY A 23 11.91 -10.24 1.78
C GLY A 23 11.19 -9.01 2.33
N PHE A 24 9.88 -8.86 2.11
CA PHE A 24 9.06 -7.86 2.82
C PHE A 24 9.22 -8.01 4.33
N GLU A 25 9.23 -9.26 4.81
CA GLU A 25 9.38 -9.60 6.22
C GLU A 25 10.68 -9.08 6.87
N ARG A 26 11.72 -8.80 6.07
CA ARG A 26 13.06 -8.43 6.56
C ARG A 26 13.19 -6.95 6.87
N ARG A 27 12.22 -6.13 6.44
CA ARG A 27 12.25 -4.67 6.62
C ARG A 27 11.13 -4.23 7.55
N ALA A 28 11.37 -3.13 8.26
CA ALA A 28 10.30 -2.46 8.98
C ALA A 28 9.28 -1.92 7.97
N ALA A 29 7.99 -2.15 8.23
CA ALA A 29 6.93 -1.63 7.39
C ALA A 29 6.47 -0.24 7.85
N GLY A 30 6.26 0.64 6.89
CA GLY A 30 5.67 1.96 7.10
C GLY A 30 4.14 1.95 7.13
N ARG A 31 3.58 3.12 7.40
CA ARG A 31 2.13 3.39 7.43
C ARG A 31 1.42 3.09 6.11
N PHE A 32 2.08 3.41 4.99
CA PHE A 32 1.51 3.32 3.66
C PHE A 32 2.08 2.12 2.91
N ALA A 33 1.22 1.38 2.25
CA ALA A 33 1.59 0.27 1.37
C ALA A 33 0.99 0.47 -0.02
N ALA A 34 1.70 0.04 -1.05
CA ALA A 34 1.23 0.07 -2.43
C ALA A 34 0.95 -1.35 -2.92
N ILE A 35 -0.16 -1.54 -3.62
CA ILE A 35 -0.57 -2.82 -4.21
C ILE A 35 -0.83 -2.63 -5.69
N ASP A 36 -0.28 -3.53 -6.49
CA ASP A 36 -0.57 -3.67 -7.91
C ASP A 36 -1.76 -4.65 -8.06
N LEU A 37 -2.93 -4.09 -8.37
CA LEU A 37 -4.17 -4.87 -8.55
C LEU A 37 -4.29 -5.49 -9.95
N ASP A 38 -3.49 -5.04 -10.92
CA ASP A 38 -3.51 -5.56 -12.29
C ASP A 38 -2.79 -6.91 -12.41
N LYS A 39 -2.05 -7.32 -11.37
CA LYS A 39 -1.44 -8.65 -11.31
C LYS A 39 -2.49 -9.70 -10.93
N SER A 40 -2.28 -10.92 -11.43
CA SER A 40 -3.08 -12.10 -11.08
C SER A 40 -2.13 -13.19 -10.55
N PRO A 41 -2.03 -13.38 -9.22
CA PRO A 41 -2.77 -12.67 -8.16
C PRO A 41 -2.28 -11.22 -7.96
N PRO A 42 -3.10 -10.34 -7.33
CA PRO A 42 -2.67 -9.01 -6.93
C PRO A 42 -1.42 -9.07 -6.07
N ARG A 43 -0.56 -8.05 -6.13
CA ARG A 43 0.75 -8.10 -5.48
C ARG A 43 1.08 -6.86 -4.67
N LEU A 44 1.55 -7.07 -3.45
CA LEU A 44 2.12 -6.02 -2.61
C LEU A 44 3.45 -5.55 -3.21
N ILE A 45 3.62 -4.24 -3.34
CA ILE A 45 4.91 -3.64 -3.68
C ILE A 45 5.77 -3.67 -2.40
N ALA A 46 6.97 -4.24 -2.48
CA ALA A 46 7.82 -4.50 -1.31
C ALA A 46 8.23 -3.25 -0.51
N ILE A 47 8.02 -2.05 -1.06
CA ILE A 47 8.36 -0.77 -0.45
C ILE A 47 7.12 -0.24 0.28
N THR A 48 7.31 0.16 1.53
CA THR A 48 6.30 0.85 2.34
C THR A 48 6.88 2.17 2.84
N TRP A 49 6.01 3.11 3.17
CA TRP A 49 6.42 4.48 3.49
C TRP A 49 5.80 4.96 4.79
N SER A 50 6.53 5.83 5.49
CA SER A 50 6.00 6.47 6.70
C SER A 50 5.26 7.77 6.39
N LYS A 51 5.60 8.42 5.26
CA LYS A 51 5.05 9.72 4.87
C LYS A 51 4.37 9.65 3.51
N GLU A 52 3.25 10.35 3.38
CA GLU A 52 2.49 10.47 2.12
C GLU A 52 3.34 11.04 0.98
N ALA A 53 4.20 12.02 1.26
CA ALA A 53 5.08 12.62 0.24
C ALA A 53 6.03 11.60 -0.42
N GLU A 54 6.47 10.57 0.31
CA GLU A 54 7.33 9.52 -0.25
C GLU A 54 6.52 8.60 -1.18
N VAL A 55 5.26 8.34 -0.84
CA VAL A 55 4.33 7.59 -1.70
C VAL A 55 4.07 8.35 -3.00
N VAL A 56 3.74 9.64 -2.91
CA VAL A 56 3.53 10.50 -4.08
C VAL A 56 4.78 10.53 -4.96
N SER A 57 5.96 10.71 -4.36
CA SER A 57 7.23 10.72 -5.09
C SER A 57 7.46 9.40 -5.83
N TYR A 58 7.18 8.26 -5.18
CA TYR A 58 7.28 6.95 -5.83
C TYR A 58 6.29 6.82 -7.00
N LEU A 59 5.02 7.17 -6.79
CA LEU A 59 3.99 7.06 -7.83
C LEU A 59 4.29 7.94 -9.05
N GLN A 60 4.88 9.13 -8.85
CA GLN A 60 5.31 9.99 -9.95
C GLN A 60 6.42 9.38 -10.82
N THR A 61 7.16 8.38 -10.31
CA THR A 61 8.16 7.65 -11.11
C THR A 61 7.57 6.50 -11.93
N LEU A 62 6.30 6.14 -11.70
CA LEU A 62 5.64 5.04 -12.40
C LEU A 62 4.84 5.56 -13.61
N GLU A 63 5.01 4.93 -14.76
CA GLU A 63 4.22 5.23 -15.96
C GLU A 63 2.75 4.81 -15.83
N SER A 64 2.42 3.94 -14.88
CA SER A 64 1.05 3.43 -14.66
C SER A 64 0.63 3.49 -13.19
N ALA A 65 0.85 4.66 -12.59
CA ALA A 65 0.50 4.93 -11.19
C ALA A 65 -1.01 4.82 -10.90
N ASP A 66 -1.86 4.95 -11.91
CA ASP A 66 -3.31 4.80 -11.84
C ASP A 66 -3.77 3.38 -11.48
N ARG A 67 -2.92 2.38 -11.75
CA ARG A 67 -3.17 0.95 -11.45
C ARG A 67 -2.74 0.57 -10.05
N ILE A 68 -1.97 1.43 -9.40
CA ILE A 68 -1.44 1.19 -8.08
C ILE A 68 -2.43 1.73 -7.05
N THR A 69 -2.90 0.82 -6.20
CA THR A 69 -3.71 1.17 -5.04
C THR A 69 -2.81 1.44 -3.85
N ILE A 70 -3.01 2.57 -3.18
CA ILE A 70 -2.33 2.88 -1.92
C ILE A 70 -3.27 2.58 -0.76
N LEU A 71 -2.76 1.95 0.29
CA LEU A 71 -3.47 1.73 1.55
C LEU A 71 -2.78 2.49 2.68
N ASP A 72 -3.57 3.18 3.47
CA ASP A 72 -3.17 3.80 4.73
C ASP A 72 -3.62 2.93 5.90
N PHE A 73 -2.67 2.24 6.52
CA PHE A 73 -2.93 1.35 7.65
C PHE A 73 -3.05 2.08 9.00
N LYS A 74 -2.79 3.39 9.06
CA LYS A 74 -3.09 4.19 10.26
C LYS A 74 -4.56 4.58 10.30
N ASP A 75 -5.08 5.04 9.17
CA ASP A 75 -6.46 5.51 9.05
C ASP A 75 -7.40 4.43 8.48
N CYS A 76 -6.88 3.22 8.22
CA CYS A 76 -7.57 2.09 7.60
C CYS A 76 -8.39 2.50 6.37
N CYS A 77 -7.76 3.19 5.42
CA CYS A 77 -8.43 3.60 4.18
C CYS A 77 -7.56 3.39 2.94
N GLN A 78 -8.23 3.16 1.82
CA GLN A 78 -7.66 3.23 0.49
C GLN A 78 -7.47 4.68 0.09
N MET A 79 -6.34 4.93 -0.56
CA MET A 79 -6.01 6.20 -1.17
C MET A 79 -5.80 6.02 -2.67
N THR A 80 -6.36 6.95 -3.43
CA THR A 80 -6.24 7.00 -4.88
C THR A 80 -5.34 8.16 -5.28
N PHE A 81 -4.43 7.90 -6.22
CA PHE A 81 -3.56 8.93 -6.77
C PHE A 81 -4.24 9.65 -7.93
N SER A 82 -4.41 10.97 -7.80
CA SER A 82 -5.09 11.80 -8.82
C SER A 82 -4.18 12.22 -9.98
N GLY A 83 -3.02 11.59 -10.17
CA GLY A 83 -2.11 11.88 -11.29
C GLY A 83 -1.37 13.22 -11.23
N LYS A 84 -1.45 13.94 -10.10
CA LYS A 84 -0.77 15.24 -9.90
C LYS A 84 0.25 15.14 -8.78
N THR A 85 -0.18 15.43 -7.55
CA THR A 85 0.70 15.59 -6.39
C THR A 85 0.05 15.21 -5.07
N SER A 86 -1.16 14.65 -5.08
CA SER A 86 -1.94 14.38 -3.87
C SER A 86 -2.60 13.02 -3.91
N LEU A 87 -2.68 12.39 -2.74
CA LEU A 87 -3.51 11.22 -2.51
C LEU A 87 -4.86 11.67 -1.96
N HIS A 88 -5.92 11.02 -2.41
CA HIS A 88 -7.27 11.27 -1.90
C HIS A 88 -7.82 10.00 -1.29
N ARG A 89 -8.39 10.11 -0.08
CA ARG A 89 -9.10 8.99 0.54
C ARG A 89 -10.31 8.65 -0.31
N SER A 90 -10.43 7.39 -0.69
CA SER A 90 -11.51 6.91 -1.56
C SER A 90 -12.47 6.00 -0.82
N THR A 91 -11.97 4.97 -0.11
CA THR A 91 -12.82 3.95 0.53
C THR A 91 -12.19 3.43 1.81
N PRO A 92 -12.94 3.17 2.90
CA PRO A 92 -12.39 2.49 4.07
C PRO A 92 -11.95 1.06 3.72
N LEU A 93 -10.88 0.57 4.36
CA LEU A 93 -10.48 -0.83 4.25
C LEU A 93 -11.57 -1.67 4.92
N ALA A 94 -12.21 -2.57 4.16
CA ALA A 94 -12.99 -3.63 4.77
C ALA A 94 -12.01 -4.50 5.59
N GLY A 95 -12.37 -4.75 6.85
CA GLY A 95 -11.55 -5.51 7.80
C GLY A 95 -12.32 -6.63 8.47
#